data_AF-A0A6I9NHV3-F1
#
_entry.id   AF-A0A6I9NHV3-F1
#
_cell.length_a   1.000
_cell.length_b   1.000
_cell.length_c   1.000
_cell.angle_alpha   90.00
_cell.angle_beta   90.00
_cell.angle_gamma   90.00
#
_symmetry.space_group_name_H-M   'P 1'
#
loop_
_entity.id
_entity.type
_entity.pdbx_description
1 polymer ?
#
loop_
_entity_poly.entity_id
_entity_poly.type
_entity_poly.pdbx_seq_one_letter_code
_entity_poly.pdbx_strand_id
1 'polypeptide(L)'
;MSFWTGSSKIHELYTAACGLYVCWLSIRGVSVLLAWMPQGRTVIARKVQEWTLMILKTLVVALLVAGVIPLLLGLLFELVIVAPLRVPLDQTPLFYPWQDWALGVLHAKIIAAITLMGPQWWLKTVIEQVYANGIRNIDLQFIIRKLAAPVISVLLLSLCVPYVIAAGVVPAVGVTPEMEILMQRRIYPFLLMIVSLIGILSFQIRQFKRLYEHIKNDKYLVGQRLVNYERKSGRVASAPPPIPVAE
;
A
#
# COMPACT_ATOMS: atom_id res chain seq x y z
N MET A 1 -5.65 27.09 42.36
CA MET A 1 -5.05 26.86 41.01
C MET A 1 -5.56 27.85 39.94
N SER A 2 -6.51 28.75 40.23
CA SER A 2 -7.08 29.71 39.27
C SER A 2 -6.21 30.92 38.91
N PHE A 3 -5.01 31.05 39.48
CA PHE A 3 -4.20 32.28 39.33
C PHE A 3 -3.29 32.26 38.08
N TRP A 4 -3.06 31.08 37.49
CA TRP A 4 -2.19 30.90 36.32
C TRP A 4 -2.93 30.39 35.08
N THR A 5 -4.03 29.67 35.28
CA THR A 5 -4.89 29.19 34.20
C THR A 5 -6.14 30.06 34.19
N GLY A 6 -6.27 30.93 33.18
CA GLY A 6 -7.49 31.73 32.98
C GLY A 6 -8.73 30.86 32.77
N SER A 7 -9.83 31.43 32.27
CA SER A 7 -11.14 30.77 32.00
C SER A 7 -11.09 29.70 30.87
N SER A 8 -10.04 28.91 30.81
CA SER A 8 -9.83 27.82 29.86
C SER A 8 -10.36 26.53 30.47
N LYS A 9 -11.18 25.77 29.76
CA LYS A 9 -11.59 24.42 30.19
C LYS A 9 -10.37 23.51 30.27
N ILE A 10 -9.83 23.33 31.47
CA ILE A 10 -8.73 22.40 31.73
C ILE A 10 -9.28 20.99 31.65
N HIS A 11 -8.74 20.19 30.74
CA HIS A 11 -9.14 18.79 30.65
C HIS A 11 -8.24 17.96 31.58
N GLU A 12 -8.69 17.78 32.82
CA GLU A 12 -7.98 17.05 33.89
C GLU A 12 -7.51 15.65 33.43
N LEU A 13 -8.33 14.95 32.63
CA LEU A 13 -7.99 13.62 32.12
C LEU A 13 -6.81 13.64 31.14
N TYR A 14 -6.75 14.61 30.23
CA TYR A 14 -5.63 14.73 29.28
C TYR A 14 -4.34 15.13 30.00
N THR A 15 -4.46 15.99 31.01
CA THR A 15 -3.32 16.43 31.83
C THR A 15 -2.77 15.26 32.65
N ALA A 16 -3.63 14.49 33.31
CA ALA A 16 -3.24 13.30 34.06
C ALA A 16 -2.65 12.21 33.15
N ALA A 17 -3.26 11.95 31.98
CA ALA A 17 -2.74 10.98 31.01
C ALA A 17 -1.36 11.40 30.49
N CYS A 18 -1.18 12.67 30.12
CA CYS A 18 0.10 13.19 29.65
C CYS A 18 1.19 13.05 30.74
N GLY A 19 0.89 13.46 31.98
CA GLY A 19 1.81 13.31 33.10
C GLY A 19 2.21 11.86 33.36
N LEU A 20 1.25 10.93 33.29
CA LEU A 20 1.51 9.50 33.47
C LEU A 20 2.39 8.92 32.36
N TYR A 21 2.18 9.29 31.10
CA TYR A 21 3.04 8.87 30.00
C TYR A 21 4.46 9.41 30.11
N VAL A 22 4.62 10.67 30.54
CA VAL A 22 5.94 11.28 30.77
C VAL A 22 6.68 10.55 31.88
N CYS A 23 6.02 10.27 33.01
CA CYS A 23 6.61 9.49 34.11
C CYS A 23 6.96 8.06 33.70
N TRP A 24 6.10 7.40 32.91
CA TRP A 24 6.38 6.06 32.40
C TRP A 24 7.59 6.04 31.45
N LEU A 25 7.68 7.01 30.54
CA LEU A 25 8.80 7.16 29.62
C LEU A 25 10.12 7.44 30.36
N SER A 26 10.09 8.28 31.40
CA SER A 26 11.29 8.60 32.17
C SER A 26 11.79 7.39 32.95
N ILE A 27 10.92 6.66 33.65
CA ILE A 27 11.27 5.42 34.37
C ILE A 27 11.85 4.38 33.40
N ARG A 28 11.24 4.24 32.22
CA ARG A 28 11.70 3.29 31.19
C ARG A 28 13.04 3.71 30.59
N GLY A 29 13.24 5.00 30.33
CA GLY A 29 14.50 5.56 29.87
C GLY A 29 15.63 5.32 30.86
N VAL A 30 15.40 5.62 32.14
CA VAL A 30 16.38 5.39 33.22
C VAL A 30 16.72 3.90 33.35
N SER A 31 15.72 3.03 33.34
CA SER A 31 15.93 1.57 33.39
C SER A 31 16.80 1.06 32.24
N VAL A 32 16.57 1.58 31.02
CA VAL A 32 17.38 1.23 29.83
C VAL A 32 18.81 1.76 29.96
N LEU A 33 18.99 2.99 30.42
CA LEU A 33 20.31 3.60 30.62
C LEU A 33 21.14 2.83 31.65
N LEU A 34 20.53 2.46 32.79
CA LEU A 34 21.17 1.64 33.82
C LEU A 34 21.56 0.26 33.29
N ALA A 35 20.70 -0.37 32.48
CA ALA A 35 20.99 -1.67 31.86
C ALA A 35 22.10 -1.60 30.79
N TRP A 36 22.34 -0.44 30.17
CA TRP A 36 23.35 -0.24 29.13
C TRP A 36 24.70 0.22 29.69
N MET A 37 24.71 0.86 30.87
CA MET A 37 25.92 1.30 31.57
C MET A 37 27.04 0.23 31.68
N PRO A 38 26.76 -1.06 31.98
CA PRO A 38 27.82 -2.07 32.10
C PRO A 38 28.35 -2.63 30.76
N GLN A 39 27.74 -2.29 29.60
CA GLN A 39 28.04 -2.95 28.31
C GLN A 39 29.20 -2.31 27.51
N GLY A 40 29.78 -1.20 28.01
CA GLY A 40 30.89 -0.51 27.36
C GLY A 40 30.48 0.48 26.25
N ARG A 41 31.24 1.56 26.09
CA ARG A 41 30.90 2.70 25.21
C ARG A 41 30.79 2.35 23.72
N THR A 42 31.60 1.42 23.23
CA THR A 42 31.62 1.00 21.82
C THR A 42 30.37 0.22 21.42
N VAL A 43 29.89 -0.67 22.29
CA VAL A 43 28.65 -1.43 22.10
C VAL A 43 27.44 -0.51 22.14
N ILE A 44 27.44 0.49 23.04
CA ILE A 44 26.40 1.51 23.12
C ILE A 44 26.37 2.35 21.83
N ALA A 45 27.52 2.84 21.36
CA ALA A 45 27.60 3.63 20.13
C ALA A 45 27.05 2.86 18.92
N ARG A 46 27.40 1.57 18.79
CA ARG A 46 26.88 0.70 17.73
C ARG A 46 25.36 0.51 17.82
N LYS A 47 24.82 0.26 19.01
CA LYS A 47 23.37 0.18 19.22
C LYS A 47 22.68 1.49 18.85
N VAL A 48 23.20 2.63 19.29
CA VAL A 48 22.63 3.95 18.93
C VAL A 48 22.64 4.14 17.41
N GLN A 49 23.72 3.76 16.72
CA GLN A 49 23.79 3.81 15.26
C GLN A 49 22.74 2.90 14.59
N GLU A 50 22.58 1.67 15.05
CA GLU A 50 21.57 0.74 14.51
C GLU A 50 20.14 1.26 14.73
N TRP A 51 19.85 1.80 15.91
CA TRP A 51 18.54 2.38 16.23
C TRP A 51 18.25 3.66 15.46
N THR A 52 19.23 4.56 15.33
CA THR A 52 19.07 5.79 14.54
C THR A 52 18.83 5.48 13.06
N LEU A 53 19.55 4.53 12.47
CA LEU A 53 19.31 4.05 11.11
C LEU A 53 17.92 3.42 10.95
N MET A 54 17.48 2.63 11.93
CA MET A 54 16.14 2.04 11.93
C MET A 54 15.06 3.12 11.99
N ILE A 55 15.19 4.10 12.89
CA ILE A 55 14.25 5.23 13.03
C ILE A 55 14.20 6.05 11.74
N LEU A 56 15.35 6.31 11.11
CA LEU A 56 15.38 7.05 9.86
C LEU A 56 14.66 6.29 8.74
N LYS A 57 14.90 4.98 8.61
CA LYS A 57 14.21 4.13 7.63
C LYS A 57 12.70 4.09 7.87
N THR A 58 12.26 3.91 9.12
CA THR A 58 10.83 3.90 9.46
C THR A 58 10.18 5.25 9.18
N LEU A 59 10.87 6.36 9.48
CA LEU A 59 10.36 7.70 9.21
C LEU A 59 10.15 7.93 7.71
N VAL A 60 11.11 7.53 6.87
CA VAL A 60 10.98 7.64 5.41
C VAL A 60 9.80 6.80 4.91
N VAL A 61 9.68 5.54 5.36
CA VAL A 61 8.55 4.68 4.99
C VAL A 61 7.22 5.26 5.46
N ALA A 62 7.14 5.76 6.69
CA ALA A 62 5.94 6.37 7.23
C ALA A 62 5.54 7.63 6.45
N LEU A 63 6.49 8.50 6.10
CA LEU A 63 6.23 9.68 5.30
C LEU A 63 5.68 9.31 3.92
N LEU A 64 6.23 8.29 3.26
CA LEU A 64 5.77 7.85 1.95
C LEU A 64 4.40 7.17 2.02
N VAL A 65 4.23 6.20 2.92
CA VAL A 65 3.06 5.31 2.96
C VAL A 65 1.88 5.91 3.73
N ALA A 66 2.13 6.67 4.80
CA ALA A 66 1.09 7.27 5.63
C ALA A 66 0.94 8.79 5.41
N GLY A 67 1.91 9.45 4.76
CA GLY A 67 1.83 10.87 4.38
C GLY A 67 1.47 11.06 2.91
N VAL A 68 2.44 10.81 2.03
CA VAL A 68 2.37 11.14 0.59
C VAL A 68 1.26 10.35 -0.11
N ILE A 69 1.25 9.01 0.01
CA ILE A 69 0.23 8.19 -0.68
C ILE A 69 -1.19 8.60 -0.27
N PRO A 70 -1.53 8.69 1.04
CA PRO A 70 -2.84 9.15 1.47
C PRO A 70 -3.18 10.55 0.96
N LEU A 71 -2.26 11.51 1.07
CA LEU A 71 -2.52 12.88 0.62
C LEU A 71 -2.87 12.92 -0.88
N LEU A 72 -2.10 12.23 -1.73
CA LEU A 72 -2.35 12.17 -3.17
C LEU A 72 -3.67 11.47 -3.49
N LEU A 73 -3.97 10.39 -2.78
CA LEU A 73 -5.19 9.62 -2.98
C LEU A 73 -6.43 10.42 -2.55
N GLY A 74 -6.35 11.10 -1.41
CA GLY A 74 -7.41 11.98 -0.91
C GLY A 74 -7.68 13.15 -1.84
N LEU A 75 -6.63 13.82 -2.31
CA LEU A 75 -6.74 14.89 -3.30
C LEU A 75 -7.39 14.40 -4.60
N LEU A 76 -6.99 13.22 -5.09
CA LEU A 76 -7.59 12.63 -6.29
C LEU A 76 -9.08 12.34 -6.08
N PHE A 77 -9.46 11.78 -4.93
CA PHE A 77 -10.85 11.52 -4.60
C PHE A 77 -11.67 12.82 -4.50
N GLU A 78 -11.11 13.85 -3.85
CA GLU A 78 -11.73 15.18 -3.76
C GLU A 78 -12.02 15.71 -5.17
N LEU A 79 -11.04 15.67 -6.08
CA LEU A 79 -11.18 16.17 -7.45
C LEU A 79 -12.17 15.37 -8.30
N VAL A 80 -12.22 14.05 -8.13
CA VAL A 80 -13.03 13.16 -8.96
C VAL A 80 -14.47 13.08 -8.49
N ILE A 81 -14.71 13.09 -7.17
CA ILE A 81 -16.03 12.82 -6.59
C ILE A 81 -16.55 14.00 -5.80
N VAL A 82 -15.79 14.49 -4.82
CA VAL A 82 -16.32 15.46 -3.84
C VAL A 82 -16.53 16.83 -4.47
N ALA A 83 -15.52 17.39 -5.14
CA ALA A 83 -15.56 18.73 -5.71
C ALA A 83 -16.67 18.88 -6.79
N PRO A 84 -16.87 17.93 -7.72
CA PRO A 84 -17.99 18.00 -8.68
C PRO A 84 -19.38 17.90 -8.04
N LEU A 85 -19.51 17.17 -6.92
CA LEU A 85 -20.79 17.01 -6.21
C LEU A 85 -21.09 18.17 -5.25
N ARG A 86 -20.04 18.72 -4.62
CA ARG A 86 -20.15 19.75 -3.59
C ARG A 86 -20.27 21.15 -4.17
N VAL A 87 -19.51 21.45 -5.22
CA VAL A 87 -19.25 22.83 -5.63
C VAL A 87 -19.95 23.13 -6.97
N PRO A 88 -20.85 24.13 -7.02
CA PRO A 88 -21.44 24.60 -8.27
C PRO A 88 -20.40 25.12 -9.26
N LEU A 89 -20.77 25.20 -10.55
CA LEU A 89 -19.85 25.63 -11.61
C LEU A 89 -19.31 27.06 -11.39
N ASP A 90 -20.10 27.93 -10.77
CA ASP A 90 -19.79 29.35 -10.59
C ASP A 90 -18.81 29.63 -9.42
N GLN A 91 -18.45 28.62 -8.63
CA GLN A 91 -17.64 28.79 -7.41
C GLN A 91 -16.39 27.91 -7.45
N THR A 92 -15.23 28.40 -7.03
CA THR A 92 -14.00 27.58 -7.01
C THR A 92 -13.94 26.63 -5.81
N PRO A 93 -13.51 25.36 -5.98
CA PRO A 93 -13.35 24.44 -4.87
C PRO A 93 -12.17 24.86 -3.98
N LEU A 94 -12.39 24.88 -2.66
CA LEU A 94 -11.36 25.06 -1.65
C LEU A 94 -10.85 23.68 -1.19
N PHE A 95 -9.54 23.53 -1.13
CA PHE A 95 -8.84 22.31 -0.71
C PHE A 95 -8.25 22.49 0.69
N TYR A 96 -8.43 21.49 1.54
CA TYR A 96 -7.89 21.49 2.90
C TYR A 96 -6.97 20.28 3.07
N PRO A 97 -5.63 20.46 2.98
CA PRO A 97 -4.70 19.34 2.92
C PRO A 97 -4.83 18.34 4.07
N TRP A 98 -5.19 18.80 5.27
CA TRP A 98 -5.42 17.92 6.42
C TRP A 98 -6.67 17.06 6.27
N GLN A 99 -7.76 17.62 5.71
CA GLN A 99 -8.99 16.87 5.45
C GLN A 99 -8.78 15.88 4.31
N ASP A 100 -8.14 16.31 3.22
CA ASP A 100 -7.80 15.47 2.08
C ASP A 100 -6.91 14.31 2.52
N TRP A 101 -5.90 14.58 3.36
CA TRP A 101 -5.06 13.56 3.96
C TRP A 101 -5.87 12.54 4.78
N ALA A 102 -6.76 13.00 5.66
CA ALA A 102 -7.58 12.12 6.48
C ALA A 102 -8.52 11.24 5.64
N LEU A 103 -9.13 11.83 4.61
CA LEU A 103 -9.94 11.12 3.62
C LEU A 103 -9.10 10.09 2.87
N GLY A 104 -7.88 10.45 2.48
CA GLY A 104 -6.91 9.58 1.85
C GLY A 104 -6.50 8.39 2.71
N VAL A 105 -6.30 8.59 4.02
CA VAL A 105 -5.98 7.52 4.98
C VAL A 105 -7.14 6.53 5.06
N LEU A 106 -8.39 7.03 5.11
CA LEU A 106 -9.58 6.18 5.10
C LEU A 106 -9.62 5.32 3.83
N HIS A 107 -9.44 5.92 2.66
CA HIS A 107 -9.45 5.18 1.40
C HIS A 107 -8.28 4.20 1.26
N ALA A 108 -7.07 4.59 1.68
CA ALA A 108 -5.92 3.70 1.71
C ALA A 108 -6.19 2.48 2.59
N LYS A 109 -6.90 2.65 3.72
CA LYS A 109 -7.32 1.55 4.59
C LYS A 109 -8.34 0.63 3.92
N ILE A 110 -9.33 1.18 3.21
CA ILE A 110 -10.30 0.39 2.43
C ILE A 110 -9.58 -0.41 1.34
N ILE A 111 -8.73 0.26 0.56
CA ILE A 111 -7.97 -0.38 -0.52
C ILE A 111 -7.08 -1.48 0.06
N ALA A 112 -6.36 -1.23 1.16
CA ALA A 112 -5.55 -2.25 1.82
C ALA A 112 -6.38 -3.45 2.29
N ALA A 113 -7.56 -3.23 2.87
CA ALA A 113 -8.45 -4.30 3.30
C ALA A 113 -8.91 -5.16 2.12
N ILE A 114 -9.40 -4.54 1.04
CA ILE A 114 -9.80 -5.25 -0.19
C ILE A 114 -8.61 -5.99 -0.79
N THR A 115 -7.43 -5.36 -0.78
CA THR A 115 -6.19 -5.92 -1.30
C THR A 115 -5.79 -7.21 -0.60
N LEU A 116 -5.90 -7.24 0.72
CA LEU A 116 -5.53 -8.39 1.55
C LEU A 116 -6.60 -9.49 1.51
N MET A 117 -7.88 -9.14 1.40
CA MET A 117 -8.98 -10.09 1.23
C MET A 117 -9.04 -10.68 -0.19
N GLY A 118 -8.49 -9.98 -1.18
CA GLY A 118 -8.49 -10.38 -2.59
C GLY A 118 -7.59 -11.58 -2.93
N PRO A 119 -7.63 -12.02 -4.20
CA PRO A 119 -6.79 -13.10 -4.69
C PRO A 119 -5.29 -12.74 -4.63
N GLN A 120 -4.42 -13.73 -4.82
CA GLN A 120 -2.99 -13.47 -4.86
C GLN A 120 -2.63 -12.61 -6.09
N TRP A 121 -2.14 -11.41 -5.82
CA TRP A 121 -1.76 -10.39 -6.80
C TRP A 121 -0.53 -9.63 -6.32
N TRP A 122 0.13 -8.92 -7.24
CA TRP A 122 1.43 -8.30 -6.97
C TRP A 122 1.38 -7.35 -5.75
N LEU A 123 0.32 -6.55 -5.59
CA LEU A 123 0.25 -5.57 -4.50
C LEU A 123 0.09 -6.24 -3.13
N LYS A 124 -0.77 -7.27 -3.02
CA LYS A 124 -0.91 -8.07 -1.78
C LYS A 124 0.41 -8.71 -1.39
N THR A 125 1.11 -9.35 -2.34
CA THR A 125 2.39 -10.01 -2.04
C THR A 125 3.44 -9.02 -1.52
N VAL A 126 3.48 -7.79 -2.07
CA VAL A 126 4.37 -6.73 -1.58
C VAL A 126 3.98 -6.29 -0.17
N ILE A 127 2.69 -6.06 0.12
CA ILE A 127 2.22 -5.64 1.45
C ILE A 127 2.47 -6.73 2.49
N GLU A 128 2.16 -8.00 2.18
CA GLU A 128 2.42 -9.14 3.05
C GLU A 128 3.91 -9.30 3.34
N GLN A 129 4.78 -9.12 2.34
CA GLN A 129 6.22 -9.16 2.53
C GLN A 129 6.73 -8.01 3.41
N VAL A 130 6.22 -6.78 3.24
CA VAL A 130 6.57 -5.64 4.10
C VAL A 130 6.11 -5.89 5.55
N TYR A 131 4.92 -6.46 5.73
CA TYR A 131 4.42 -6.85 7.04
C TYR A 131 5.26 -7.95 7.69
N ALA A 132 5.63 -8.99 6.93
CA ALA A 132 6.44 -10.11 7.42
C ALA A 132 7.87 -9.70 7.81
N ASN A 133 8.49 -8.78 7.08
CA ASN A 133 9.83 -8.27 7.39
C ASN A 133 9.85 -7.46 8.71
N GLY A 134 8.72 -6.84 9.06
CA GLY A 134 8.55 -6.04 10.27
C GLY A 134 9.42 -4.78 10.30
N ILE A 135 9.36 -4.07 11.44
CA ILE A 135 10.02 -2.76 11.60
C ILE A 135 11.54 -2.88 11.75
N ARG A 136 12.03 -3.99 12.32
CA ARG A 136 13.45 -4.16 12.63
C ARG A 136 14.30 -4.43 11.38
N ASN A 137 13.72 -5.07 10.37
CA ASN A 137 14.40 -5.45 9.13
C ASN A 137 13.73 -4.79 7.91
N ILE A 138 13.50 -3.48 7.99
CA ILE A 138 12.94 -2.71 6.87
C ILE A 138 13.91 -2.67 5.69
N ASP A 139 13.49 -3.26 4.58
CA ASP A 139 14.10 -3.07 3.27
C ASP A 139 13.49 -1.83 2.58
N LEU A 140 14.16 -0.69 2.75
CA LEU A 140 13.73 0.59 2.20
C LEU A 140 13.71 0.57 0.67
N GLN A 141 14.69 -0.08 0.04
CA GLN A 141 14.81 -0.13 -1.42
C GLN A 141 13.67 -0.95 -2.02
N PHE A 142 13.33 -2.07 -1.39
CA PHE A 142 12.18 -2.87 -1.77
C PHE A 142 10.88 -2.06 -1.66
N ILE A 143 10.61 -1.43 -0.52
CA ILE A 143 9.39 -0.64 -0.31
C ILE A 143 9.29 0.49 -1.33
N ILE A 144 10.37 1.25 -1.56
CA ILE A 144 10.34 2.35 -2.52
C ILE A 144 10.08 1.83 -3.93
N ARG A 145 10.82 0.81 -4.40
CA ARG A 145 10.73 0.36 -5.80
C ARG A 145 9.48 -0.46 -6.09
N LYS A 146 8.99 -1.25 -5.12
CA LYS A 146 7.89 -2.20 -5.33
C LYS A 146 6.56 -1.70 -4.81
N LEU A 147 6.53 -0.74 -3.89
CA LEU A 147 5.29 -0.18 -3.33
C LEU A 147 5.16 1.31 -3.60
N ALA A 148 6.05 2.14 -3.04
CA ALA A 148 5.83 3.59 -3.00
C ALA A 148 5.93 4.25 -4.38
N ALA A 149 7.02 4.05 -5.12
CA ALA A 149 7.22 4.64 -6.44
C ALA A 149 6.13 4.28 -7.46
N PRO A 150 5.72 3.00 -7.64
CA PRO A 150 4.66 2.68 -8.60
C PRO A 150 3.30 3.27 -8.19
N VAL A 151 2.95 3.25 -6.90
CA VAL A 151 1.67 3.83 -6.44
C VAL A 151 1.67 5.36 -6.57
N ILE A 152 2.74 6.01 -6.10
CA ILE A 152 2.89 7.47 -6.19
C ILE A 152 2.91 7.93 -7.65
N SER A 153 3.63 7.24 -8.53
CA SER A 153 3.67 7.60 -9.95
C SER A 153 2.31 7.49 -10.61
N VAL A 154 1.53 6.42 -10.36
CA VAL A 154 0.17 6.29 -10.90
C VAL A 154 -0.75 7.39 -10.36
N LEU A 155 -0.69 7.70 -9.06
CA LEU A 155 -1.50 8.76 -8.47
C LEU A 155 -1.12 10.15 -9.01
N LEU A 156 0.18 10.45 -9.11
CA LEU A 156 0.68 11.69 -9.70
C LEU A 156 0.29 11.82 -11.16
N LEU A 157 0.44 10.76 -11.98
CA LEU A 157 0.01 10.80 -13.37
C LEU A 157 -1.49 11.05 -13.49
N SER A 158 -2.30 10.41 -12.64
CA SER A 158 -3.75 10.61 -12.60
C SER A 158 -4.14 12.03 -12.18
N LEU A 159 -3.31 12.71 -11.38
CA LEU A 159 -3.50 14.11 -10.99
C LEU A 159 -3.01 15.08 -12.07
N CYS A 160 -1.79 14.89 -12.55
CA CYS A 160 -1.08 15.81 -13.43
C CYS A 160 -1.59 15.78 -14.87
N VAL A 161 -1.92 14.60 -15.43
CA VAL A 161 -2.34 14.51 -16.84
C VAL A 161 -3.62 15.31 -17.10
N PRO A 162 -4.71 15.16 -16.32
CA PRO A 162 -5.89 16.02 -16.45
C PRO A 162 -5.58 17.49 -16.25
N TYR A 163 -4.75 17.82 -15.26
CA TYR A 163 -4.39 19.21 -14.98
C TYR A 163 -3.69 19.88 -16.17
N VAL A 164 -2.68 19.23 -16.74
CA VAL A 164 -1.92 19.74 -17.90
C VAL A 164 -2.84 19.91 -19.12
N ILE A 165 -3.78 18.99 -19.33
CA ILE A 165 -4.75 19.11 -20.42
C ILE A 165 -5.66 20.32 -20.18
N ALA A 166 -6.30 20.40 -19.00
CA ALA A 166 -7.31 21.42 -18.72
C ALA A 166 -6.73 22.83 -18.57
N ALA A 167 -5.52 22.98 -18.02
CA ALA A 167 -4.89 24.28 -17.80
C ALA A 167 -3.93 24.71 -18.91
N GLY A 168 -3.39 23.75 -19.69
CA GLY A 168 -2.39 24.03 -20.73
C GLY A 168 -2.96 23.88 -22.14
N VAL A 169 -3.43 22.67 -22.48
CA VAL A 169 -3.87 22.35 -23.85
C VAL A 169 -5.15 23.10 -24.20
N VAL A 170 -6.11 23.15 -23.28
CA VAL A 170 -7.42 23.75 -23.53
C VAL A 170 -7.35 25.24 -23.85
N PRO A 171 -6.68 26.09 -23.05
CA PRO A 171 -6.56 27.51 -23.40
C PRO A 171 -5.76 27.75 -24.67
N ALA A 172 -4.76 26.90 -24.96
CA ALA A 172 -3.95 27.00 -26.17
C ALA A 172 -4.75 26.76 -27.46
N VAL A 173 -5.86 26.03 -27.40
CA VAL A 173 -6.76 25.79 -28.54
C VAL A 173 -7.73 26.97 -28.77
N GLY A 174 -7.87 27.89 -27.81
CA GLY A 174 -8.73 29.08 -27.94
C GLY A 174 -10.23 28.76 -27.83
N VAL A 175 -10.61 27.93 -26.86
CA VAL A 175 -12.01 27.53 -26.62
C VAL A 175 -12.76 28.66 -25.87
N THR A 176 -14.09 28.68 -25.96
CA THR A 176 -14.92 29.62 -25.18
C THR A 176 -14.73 29.44 -23.67
N PRO A 177 -14.81 30.51 -22.86
CA PRO A 177 -14.55 30.45 -21.41
C PRO A 177 -15.50 29.50 -20.67
N GLU A 178 -16.75 29.37 -21.14
CA GLU A 178 -17.72 28.42 -20.59
C GLU A 178 -17.25 26.96 -20.75
N MET A 179 -16.68 26.63 -21.91
CA MET A 179 -16.18 25.29 -22.19
C MET A 179 -14.90 24.99 -21.41
N GLU A 180 -14.07 25.99 -21.13
CA GLU A 180 -12.90 25.83 -20.25
C GLU A 180 -13.32 25.44 -18.83
N ILE A 181 -14.31 26.14 -18.26
CA ILE A 181 -14.84 25.85 -16.92
C ILE A 181 -15.45 24.44 -16.90
N LEU A 182 -16.26 24.09 -17.90
CA LEU A 182 -16.85 22.75 -17.99
C LEU A 182 -15.78 21.65 -18.08
N MET A 183 -14.71 21.89 -18.83
CA MET A 183 -13.64 20.92 -19.01
C MET A 183 -12.81 20.76 -17.75
N GLN A 184 -12.46 21.85 -17.05
CA GLN A 184 -11.80 21.79 -15.74
C GLN A 184 -12.58 20.97 -14.72
N ARG A 185 -13.92 21.03 -14.76
CA ARG A 185 -14.80 20.30 -13.83
C ARG A 185 -14.99 18.84 -14.17
N ARG A 186 -15.06 18.51 -15.46
CA ARG A 186 -15.42 17.17 -15.92
C ARG A 186 -14.23 16.27 -16.22
N ILE A 187 -13.03 16.82 -16.38
CA ILE A 187 -11.87 16.03 -16.81
C ILE A 187 -11.48 14.92 -15.82
N TYR A 188 -11.57 15.18 -14.51
CA TYR A 188 -11.27 14.19 -13.47
C TYR A 188 -12.34 13.09 -13.37
N PRO A 189 -13.66 13.41 -13.29
CA PRO A 189 -14.72 12.41 -13.43
C PRO A 189 -14.64 11.59 -14.72
N PHE A 190 -14.28 12.24 -15.84
CA PHE A 190 -14.12 11.58 -17.13
C PHE A 190 -12.95 10.60 -17.14
N LEU A 191 -11.81 10.96 -16.54
CA LEU A 191 -10.69 10.04 -16.36
C LEU A 191 -11.11 8.80 -15.56
N LEU A 192 -11.88 8.97 -14.47
CA LEU A 192 -12.40 7.83 -13.70
C LEU A 192 -13.30 6.93 -14.56
N MET A 193 -14.18 7.52 -15.38
CA MET A 193 -15.04 6.76 -16.30
C MET A 193 -14.22 5.93 -17.29
N ILE A 194 -13.17 6.50 -17.89
CA ILE A 194 -12.28 5.76 -18.80
C ILE A 194 -11.57 4.62 -18.07
N VAL A 195 -10.96 4.89 -16.91
CA VAL A 195 -10.21 3.89 -16.14
C VAL A 195 -11.12 2.75 -15.68
N SER A 196 -12.32 3.07 -15.19
CA SER A 196 -13.32 2.08 -14.78
C SER A 196 -13.81 1.23 -15.95
N LEU A 197 -14.08 1.84 -17.12
CA LEU A 197 -14.47 1.13 -18.33
C LEU A 197 -13.38 0.15 -18.77
N ILE A 198 -12.11 0.59 -18.84
CA ILE A 198 -10.97 -0.28 -19.19
C ILE A 198 -10.84 -1.42 -18.18
N GLY A 199 -11.01 -1.14 -16.89
CA GLY A 199 -10.97 -2.14 -15.82
C GLY A 199 -12.05 -3.21 -15.98
N ILE A 200 -13.30 -2.79 -16.20
CA ILE A 200 -14.44 -3.69 -16.42
C ILE A 200 -14.21 -4.53 -17.68
N LEU A 201 -13.84 -3.92 -18.81
CA LEU A 201 -13.57 -4.65 -20.05
C LEU A 201 -12.43 -5.67 -19.87
N SER A 202 -11.34 -5.28 -19.21
CA SER A 202 -10.21 -6.18 -18.92
C SER A 202 -10.62 -7.35 -18.02
N PHE A 203 -11.49 -7.11 -17.05
CA PHE A 203 -12.04 -8.15 -16.19
C PHE A 203 -12.94 -9.10 -16.99
N GLN A 204 -13.87 -8.56 -17.78
CA GLN A 204 -14.77 -9.35 -18.63
C GLN A 204 -13.99 -10.24 -19.58
N ILE A 205 -13.00 -9.71 -20.32
CA ILE A 205 -12.13 -10.48 -21.22
C ILE A 205 -11.45 -11.64 -20.46
N ARG A 206 -11.00 -11.40 -19.23
CA ARG A 206 -10.35 -12.43 -18.41
C ARG A 206 -11.33 -13.52 -17.97
N GLN A 207 -12.55 -13.16 -17.61
CA GLN A 207 -13.61 -14.12 -17.28
C GLN A 207 -14.00 -14.95 -18.51
N PHE A 208 -14.18 -14.31 -19.67
CA PHE A 208 -14.47 -15.01 -20.92
C PHE A 208 -13.36 -15.98 -21.32
N LYS A 209 -12.08 -15.60 -21.17
CA LYS A 209 -10.96 -16.52 -21.41
C LYS A 209 -11.00 -17.74 -20.49
N ARG A 210 -11.21 -17.52 -19.19
CA ARG A 210 -11.33 -18.63 -18.22
C ARG A 210 -12.50 -19.56 -18.54
N LEU A 211 -13.66 -18.99 -18.86
CA LEU A 211 -14.84 -19.76 -19.23
C LEU A 211 -14.61 -20.54 -20.53
N TYR A 212 -14.00 -19.91 -21.54
CA TYR A 212 -13.67 -20.55 -22.80
C TYR A 212 -12.68 -21.70 -22.61
N GLU A 213 -11.62 -21.51 -21.82
CA GLU A 213 -10.65 -22.55 -21.47
C GLU A 213 -11.31 -23.71 -20.72
N HIS A 214 -12.22 -23.42 -19.78
CA HIS A 214 -12.98 -24.44 -19.05
C HIS A 214 -13.83 -25.29 -20.01
N ILE A 215 -14.65 -24.64 -20.86
CA ILE A 215 -15.49 -25.33 -21.84
C ILE A 215 -14.65 -26.14 -22.83
N LYS A 216 -13.51 -25.59 -23.26
CA LYS A 216 -12.58 -26.28 -24.16
C LYS A 216 -11.99 -27.52 -23.50
N ASN A 217 -11.57 -27.42 -22.25
CA ASN A 217 -11.06 -28.57 -21.51
C ASN A 217 -12.16 -29.61 -21.32
N ASP A 218 -13.37 -29.22 -20.91
CA ASP A 218 -14.48 -30.18 -20.72
C ASP A 218 -14.83 -30.95 -22.00
N LYS A 219 -14.81 -30.26 -23.16
CA LYS A 219 -15.20 -30.87 -24.45
C LYS A 219 -14.08 -31.63 -25.16
N TYR A 220 -12.84 -31.16 -25.05
CA TYR A 220 -11.71 -31.68 -25.85
C TYR A 220 -10.65 -32.42 -25.02
N LEU A 221 -10.73 -32.37 -23.69
CA LEU A 221 -9.83 -33.11 -22.80
C LEU A 221 -10.45 -34.49 -22.47
N VAL A 222 -10.60 -35.34 -23.49
CA VAL A 222 -11.07 -36.72 -23.32
C VAL A 222 -9.92 -37.56 -22.76
N GLY A 223 -9.84 -37.64 -21.42
CA GLY A 223 -9.01 -38.59 -20.69
C GLY A 223 -7.62 -38.09 -20.30
N GLN A 224 -7.49 -37.48 -19.12
CA GLN A 224 -6.20 -37.45 -18.41
C GLN A 224 -6.03 -38.75 -17.63
N ARG A 225 -5.55 -39.81 -18.30
CA ARG A 225 -5.08 -40.99 -17.56
C ARG A 225 -3.73 -40.61 -16.93
N LEU A 226 -3.68 -40.51 -15.61
CA LEU A 226 -2.43 -40.32 -14.88
C LEU A 226 -1.50 -41.50 -15.20
N VAL A 227 -0.53 -41.28 -16.08
CA VAL A 227 0.55 -42.23 -16.32
C VAL A 227 1.59 -41.98 -15.24
N ASN A 228 1.55 -42.78 -14.18
CA ASN A 228 2.66 -42.84 -13.24
C ASN A 228 3.87 -43.41 -13.99
N TYR A 229 4.77 -42.53 -14.41
CA TYR A 229 6.08 -42.93 -14.88
C TYR A 229 6.90 -43.37 -13.67
N GLU A 230 6.84 -44.65 -13.32
CA GLU A 230 7.85 -45.22 -12.44
C GLU A 230 9.21 -45.02 -13.08
N ARG A 231 10.08 -44.22 -12.45
CA ARG A 231 11.50 -44.22 -12.79
C ARG A 231 12.00 -45.64 -12.56
N LYS A 232 12.31 -46.35 -13.64
CA LYS A 232 13.01 -47.64 -13.60
C LYS A 232 14.37 -47.40 -12.93
N SER A 233 14.39 -47.48 -11.60
CA SER A 233 15.62 -47.53 -10.82
C SER A 233 16.31 -48.81 -11.27
N GLY A 234 17.40 -48.67 -12.01
CA GLY A 234 18.28 -49.77 -12.36
C GLY A 234 18.87 -50.36 -11.09
N ARG A 235 18.14 -51.30 -10.48
CA ARG A 235 18.67 -52.22 -9.48
C ARG A 235 18.66 -53.60 -10.12
N VAL A 236 19.84 -53.98 -10.59
CA VAL A 236 20.22 -55.36 -10.88
C VAL A 236 19.93 -56.16 -9.61
N ALA A 237 18.83 -56.90 -9.60
CA ALA A 237 18.57 -57.92 -8.60
C ALA A 237 19.48 -59.10 -8.94
N SER A 238 20.58 -59.24 -8.19
CA SER A 238 21.44 -60.41 -8.19
C SER A 238 20.63 -61.65 -7.80
N ALA A 239 20.48 -62.59 -8.73
CA ALA A 239 19.94 -63.92 -8.43
C ALA A 239 20.84 -64.65 -7.42
N PRO A 240 20.29 -65.34 -6.40
CA PRO A 240 21.08 -66.16 -5.49
C PRO A 240 21.54 -67.47 -6.19
N PRO A 241 22.73 -68.01 -5.83
CA PRO A 241 23.26 -69.21 -6.46
C PRO A 241 22.51 -70.49 -6.02
N PRO A 242 22.50 -71.56 -6.85
CA PRO A 242 21.83 -72.81 -6.54
C PRO A 242 22.56 -73.60 -5.46
N ILE A 243 21.81 -74.16 -4.51
CA ILE A 243 22.30 -75.06 -3.45
C ILE A 243 22.42 -76.48 -4.03
N PRO A 244 23.59 -77.15 -3.95
CA PRO A 244 23.72 -78.55 -4.30
C PRO A 244 23.24 -79.44 -3.15
N VAL A 245 22.35 -80.39 -3.45
CA VAL A 245 21.94 -81.47 -2.54
C VAL A 245 22.76 -82.71 -2.92
N ALA A 246 23.55 -83.23 -1.98
CA ALA A 246 24.23 -84.52 -2.10
C ALA A 246 23.83 -85.40 -0.89
N GLU A 247 23.22 -86.53 -1.25
CA GLU A 247 22.83 -87.76 -0.51
C GLU A 247 22.45 -87.72 0.97
#